data_AF-A0A842X007-F1
#
_entry.id   AF-A0A842X007-F1
#
_cell.length_a   1.000
_cell.length_b   1.000
_cell.length_c   1.000
_cell.angle_alpha   90.00
_cell.angle_beta   90.00
_cell.angle_gamma   90.00
#
_symmetry.space_group_name_H-M   'P 1'
#
loop_
_entity.id
_entity.type
_entity.pdbx_description
1 polymer ?
#
loop_
_entity_poly.entity_id
_entity_poly.type
_entity_poly.pdbx_seq_one_letter_code
_entity_poly.pdbx_strand_id
1 'polypeptide(L)'
;MSEYCEMWMELRGKNEFRVALFIPDGLDIPEGIDHISIEIPEEQRQLYVSKWFAGIVPAKKFMNTLEHFYNGLGVKFLSFREIRKPLEK
;
A
#
# COMPACT_ATOMS: atom_id res chain seq x y z
N MET A 1 -10.80 5.59 15.41
CA MET A 1 -10.85 5.02 14.04
C MET A 1 -10.07 5.96 13.15
N SER A 2 -8.99 5.48 12.58
CA SER A 2 -8.15 6.28 11.70
C SER A 2 -8.75 6.21 10.29
N GLU A 3 -9.48 7.26 9.90
CA GLU A 3 -10.27 7.37 8.65
C GLU A 3 -9.43 7.50 7.36
N TYR A 4 -8.18 7.05 7.38
CA TYR A 4 -7.24 7.27 6.29
C TYR A 4 -6.49 6.00 5.91
N CYS A 5 -6.17 5.89 4.63
CA CYS A 5 -5.28 4.87 4.11
C CYS A 5 -3.82 5.27 4.32
N GLU A 6 -2.94 4.31 4.54
CA GLU A 6 -1.49 4.56 4.62
C GLU A 6 -0.78 3.83 3.50
N MET A 7 0.18 4.48 2.86
CA MET A 7 0.89 3.89 1.73
C MET A 7 2.40 4.15 1.81
N TRP A 8 3.19 3.11 1.60
CA TRP A 8 4.65 3.18 1.56
C TRP A 8 5.21 2.20 0.52
N MET A 9 6.51 2.33 0.22
CA MET A 9 7.22 1.33 -0.58
C MET A 9 7.97 0.35 0.31
N GLU A 10 8.04 -0.89 -0.12
CA GLU A 10 8.87 -1.92 0.51
C GLU A 10 9.96 -2.37 -0.44
N LEU A 11 11.16 -2.65 0.08
CA LEU A 11 12.31 -3.12 -0.67
C LEU A 11 12.68 -4.55 -0.26
N ARG A 12 12.79 -5.43 -1.26
CA ARG A 12 13.40 -6.76 -1.11
C ARG A 12 14.67 -6.85 -1.95
N GLY A 13 15.68 -7.53 -1.39
CA GLY A 13 16.96 -7.71 -2.06
C GLY A 13 17.64 -6.37 -2.35
N LYS A 14 18.12 -6.20 -3.59
CA LYS A 14 18.89 -5.00 -4.00
C LYS A 14 18.11 -4.02 -4.88
N ASN A 15 17.03 -4.45 -5.54
CA ASN A 15 16.32 -3.60 -6.51
C ASN A 15 14.89 -4.08 -6.81
N GLU A 16 14.23 -4.78 -5.88
CA GLU A 16 12.82 -5.16 -6.02
C GLU A 16 11.96 -4.34 -5.06
N PHE A 17 11.00 -3.62 -5.61
CA PHE A 17 10.12 -2.75 -4.83
C PHE A 17 8.68 -3.23 -4.94
N ARG A 18 7.90 -3.11 -3.88
CA ARG A 18 6.43 -3.19 -3.97
C ARG A 18 5.81 -2.02 -3.23
N VAL A 19 4.56 -1.73 -3.54
CA VAL A 19 3.77 -0.75 -2.81
C VAL A 19 2.95 -1.49 -1.78
N ALA A 20 3.04 -1.06 -0.53
CA ALA A 20 2.22 -1.54 0.57
C ALA A 20 1.19 -0.47 0.91
N LEU A 21 -0.03 -0.94 1.18
CA LEU A 21 -1.20 -0.11 1.37
C LEU A 21 -2.02 -0.66 2.53
N PHE A 22 -2.17 0.16 3.55
CA PHE A 22 -2.95 -0.16 4.74
C PHE A 22 -4.30 0.52 4.63
N ILE A 23 -5.37 -0.28 4.57
CA ILE A 23 -6.73 0.17 4.25
C ILE A 23 -7.65 -0.15 5.44
N PRO A 24 -8.42 0.83 5.95
CA PRO A 24 -9.56 0.55 6.83
C PRO A 24 -10.58 -0.44 6.25
N ASP A 25 -11.19 -1.25 7.10
CA ASP A 25 -12.23 -2.18 6.70
C ASP A 25 -13.39 -1.45 6.00
N GLY A 26 -13.90 -2.04 4.92
CA GLY A 26 -15.07 -1.54 4.18
C GLY A 26 -14.80 -0.48 3.11
N LEU A 27 -13.54 -0.13 2.85
CA LEU A 27 -13.18 0.72 1.70
C LEU A 27 -12.93 -0.09 0.42
N ASP A 28 -13.08 0.58 -0.72
CA ASP A 28 -12.78 -0.01 -2.03
C ASP A 28 -11.29 -0.33 -2.18
N ILE A 29 -11.03 -1.50 -2.75
CA ILE A 29 -9.70 -2.05 -2.99
C ILE A 29 -9.36 -1.82 -4.47
N PRO A 30 -8.32 -1.02 -4.80
CA PRO A 30 -7.92 -0.80 -6.19
C PRO A 30 -7.40 -2.06 -6.87
N GLU A 31 -7.36 -2.06 -8.20
CA GLU A 31 -6.82 -3.19 -8.96
C GLU A 31 -5.30 -3.34 -8.77
N GLY A 32 -4.82 -4.59 -8.84
CA GLY A 32 -3.38 -4.89 -8.83
C GLY A 32 -2.71 -4.87 -7.45
N ILE A 33 -3.50 -4.86 -6.38
CA ILE A 33 -3.05 -5.13 -5.02
C ILE A 33 -3.72 -6.41 -4.48
N ASP A 34 -2.93 -7.20 -3.78
CA ASP A 34 -3.32 -8.46 -3.16
C ASP A 34 -3.30 -8.29 -1.63
N HIS A 35 -4.29 -8.86 -0.96
CA HIS A 35 -4.32 -8.89 0.50
C HIS A 35 -3.16 -9.74 1.04
N ILE A 36 -2.36 -9.17 1.95
CA ILE A 36 -1.51 -9.96 2.83
C ILE A 36 -2.32 -10.25 4.08
N SER A 37 -2.25 -11.49 4.57
CA SER A 37 -2.92 -11.95 5.80
C SER A 37 -2.34 -11.34 7.09
N ILE A 38 -2.13 -10.02 7.11
CA ILE A 38 -1.79 -9.23 8.28
C ILE A 38 -3.01 -8.33 8.50
N GLU A 39 -3.93 -8.87 9.28
CA GLU A 39 -4.97 -8.08 9.93
C GLU A 39 -4.35 -7.52 11.20
N ILE A 40 -4.57 -6.23 11.47
CA ILE A 40 -4.29 -5.64 12.78
C ILE A 40 -5.66 -5.43 13.43
N PRO A 41 -6.19 -6.42 14.18
CA PRO A 41 -7.58 -6.41 14.64
C PRO A 41 -7.89 -5.20 15.53
N GLU A 42 -6.88 -4.69 16.25
CA GLU A 42 -6.99 -3.50 17.10
C GLU A 42 -7.25 -2.22 16.31
N GLU A 43 -6.91 -2.20 15.01
CA GLU A 43 -7.04 -1.03 14.14
C GLU A 43 -8.18 -1.12 13.11
N GLN A 44 -8.85 -2.27 12.95
CA GLN A 44 -9.84 -2.51 11.87
C GLN A 44 -9.29 -2.16 10.49
N ARG A 45 -8.06 -2.60 10.24
CA ARG A 45 -7.30 -2.29 9.03
C ARG A 45 -6.59 -3.53 8.52
N GLN A 46 -6.46 -3.57 7.21
CA GLN A 46 -5.89 -4.68 6.47
C GLN A 46 -4.74 -4.19 5.61
N LEU A 47 -3.69 -5.01 5.52
CA LEU A 47 -2.53 -4.73 4.69
C LEU A 47 -2.65 -5.39 3.32
N TYR A 48 -2.60 -4.56 2.30
CA TYR A 48 -2.56 -4.96 0.90
C TYR A 48 -1.20 -4.61 0.31
N VAL A 49 -0.76 -5.40 -0.66
CA VAL A 49 0.48 -5.12 -1.39
C VAL A 49 0.31 -5.31 -2.87
N SER A 50 1.06 -4.55 -3.66
CA SER A 50 1.24 -4.87 -5.06
C SER A 50 2.12 -6.10 -5.26
N LYS A 51 2.16 -6.59 -6.50
CA LYS A 51 3.29 -7.41 -6.97
C LYS A 51 4.63 -6.69 -6.77
N TRP A 52 5.71 -7.46 -6.78
CA TRP A 52 7.06 -6.93 -6.85
C TRP A 52 7.36 -6.34 -8.23
N PHE A 53 7.98 -5.17 -8.23
CA PHE A 53 8.44 -4.45 -9.41
C PHE A 53 9.97 -4.42 -9.43
N ALA A 54 10.55 -4.59 -10.63
CA ALA A 54 11.98 -4.39 -10.83
C ALA A 54 12.29 -2.87 -10.89
N GLY A 55 12.91 -2.35 -9.84
CA GLY A 55 13.29 -0.95 -9.70
C GLY A 55 12.19 -0.03 -9.15
N ILE A 56 12.63 1.13 -8.65
CA ILE A 56 11.76 2.09 -7.95
C ILE A 56 10.79 2.83 -8.87
N VAL A 57 11.16 3.04 -10.14
CA VAL A 57 10.35 3.79 -11.12
C VAL A 57 8.98 3.16 -11.35
N PRO A 58 8.87 1.86 -11.69
CA PRO A 58 7.55 1.21 -11.83
C PRO A 58 6.75 1.18 -10.53
N ALA A 59 7.40 0.95 -9.38
CA ALA A 59 6.72 0.99 -8.09
C ALA A 59 6.14 2.38 -7.78
N LYS A 60 6.89 3.44 -8.04
CA LYS A 60 6.42 4.83 -7.87
C LYS A 60 5.28 5.18 -8.82
N LYS A 61 5.34 4.71 -10.07
CA LYS A 61 4.22 4.89 -11.02
C LYS A 61 2.95 4.24 -10.49
N PHE A 62 3.06 3.01 -9.96
CA PHE A 62 1.93 2.31 -9.37
C PHE A 62 1.40 3.03 -8.12
N MET A 63 2.29 3.49 -7.24
CA MET A 63 1.94 4.31 -6.09
C MET A 63 1.11 5.53 -6.49
N ASN A 64 1.54 6.30 -7.51
CA ASN A 64 0.79 7.44 -8.02
C ASN A 64 -0.60 7.06 -8.56
N THR A 65 -0.75 5.87 -9.17
CA THR A 65 -2.06 5.36 -9.62
C THR A 65 -2.99 5.11 -8.43
N LEU A 66 -2.49 4.53 -7.34
CA LEU A 66 -3.25 4.32 -6.11
C LEU A 66 -3.65 5.66 -5.45
N GLU A 67 -2.73 6.64 -5.44
CA GLU A 67 -3.06 8.00 -4.96
C GLU A 67 -4.19 8.62 -5.76
N HIS A 68 -4.17 8.48 -7.08
CA HIS A 68 -5.22 9.02 -7.95
C HIS A 68 -6.57 8.33 -7.70
N PHE A 69 -6.57 7.02 -7.51
CA PHE A 69 -7.77 6.24 -7.17
C PHE A 69 -8.43 6.74 -5.88
N TYR A 70 -7.68 6.82 -4.77
CA TYR A 70 -8.24 7.27 -3.48
C TYR A 70 -8.64 8.74 -3.47
N ASN A 71 -7.90 9.60 -4.17
CA ASN A 71 -8.32 10.99 -4.39
C ASN A 71 -9.68 11.05 -5.10
N GLY A 72 -9.92 10.20 -6.10
CA GLY A 72 -11.19 10.13 -6.82
C GLY A 72 -12.37 9.70 -5.94
N LEU A 73 -12.11 8.89 -4.93
CA LEU A 73 -13.11 8.44 -3.95
C LEU A 73 -13.28 9.42 -2.76
N GLY A 74 -12.51 10.50 -2.70
CA GLY A 74 -12.51 11.42 -1.56
C GLY A 74 -11.97 10.81 -0.26
N VAL A 75 -11.23 9.71 -0.35
CA VAL A 75 -10.64 9.01 0.79
C VAL A 75 -9.34 9.71 1.19
N LYS A 76 -9.18 9.99 2.49
CA LYS A 76 -7.93 10.54 3.01
C LYS A 76 -6.85 9.47 2.93
N PHE A 77 -5.64 9.82 2.49
CA PHE A 77 -4.50 8.92 2.54
C PHE A 77 -3.22 9.64 2.93
N LEU A 78 -2.30 8.89 3.54
CA LEU A 78 -0.95 9.32 3.85
C LEU A 78 0.03 8.53 2.98
N SER A 79 0.74 9.26 2.12
CA SER A 79 1.78 8.72 1.25
C SER A 79 3.15 8.99 1.87
N PHE A 80 3.80 7.92 2.35
CA PHE A 80 5.12 8.01 2.95
C PHE A 80 6.20 7.84 1.87
N ARG A 81 7.20 8.74 1.90
CA ARG A 81 8.39 8.63 1.03
C ARG A 81 9.42 7.60 1.51
N GLU A 82 9.15 6.96 2.64
CA GLU A 82 10.00 5.94 3.24
C GLU A 82 9.96 4.64 2.44
N ILE A 83 11.11 3.97 2.38
CA ILE A 83 11.23 2.61 1.86
C ILE A 83 11.45 1.70 3.07
N ARG A 84 10.50 0.82 3.35
CA ARG A 84 10.50 -0.08 4.51
C ARG A 84 10.98 -1.48 4.10
N LYS A 85 11.35 -2.30 5.09
CA LYS A 85 11.46 -3.74 4.86
C LYS A 85 10.06 -4.32 4.74
N PRO A 86 9.85 -5.34 3.89
CA PRO A 86 8.58 -6.05 3.87
C PRO A 86 8.28 -6.64 5.25
N LEU A 87 7.01 -6.58 5.65
CA LEU A 87 6.56 -7.41 6.77
C LEU A 87 6.74 -8.87 6.37
N GLU A 88 7.70 -9.52 7.01
CA GLU A 88 7.98 -10.94 6.83
C GLU A 88 6.84 -11.74 7.50
N LYS A 89 6.32 -12.74 6.80
CA LYS A 89 5.50 -13.79 7.42
C LYS A 89 6.38 -14.70 8.25
#